data_AF-A0A7Y4UI61-F1
#
_entry.id   AF-A0A7Y4UI61-F1
#
_cell.length_a   1.000
_cell.length_b   1.000
_cell.length_c   1.000
_cell.angle_alpha   90.00
_cell.angle_beta   90.00
_cell.angle_gamma   90.00
#
_symmetry.space_group_name_H-M   'P 1'
#
loop_
_entity.id
_entity.type
_entity.pdbx_description
1 polymer ?
#
loop_
_entity_poly.entity_id
_entity_poly.type
_entity_poly.pdbx_seq_one_letter_code
_entity_poly.pdbx_strand_id
1 'polypeptide(L)'
;MRDVHQYFDWVFRVIEDAGAEEVELDFEPDTSRTGLIEGAIYFYDGSRLEFSETVKLISGKPTKKRYVYQYVRDGIAVFRYDNALHHPGLSNFPHHKHVGAQLVSAIEPTLKQVLDEVAGYFTETYSIEPKRRRPKKRASSK
;
A
#
# COMPACT_ATOMS: atom_id res chain seq x y z
N MET A 1 -3.82 -7.86 21.06
CA MET A 1 -5.05 -7.07 20.88
C MET A 1 -6.19 -7.75 21.63
N ARG A 2 -6.99 -6.97 22.36
CA ARG A 2 -8.15 -7.39 23.14
C ARG A 2 -9.38 -7.54 22.26
N ASP A 3 -9.52 -6.65 21.29
CA ASP A 3 -10.60 -6.62 20.31
C ASP A 3 -10.11 -6.11 18.95
N VAL A 4 -10.95 -6.26 17.92
CA VAL A 4 -10.66 -5.89 16.53
C VAL A 4 -10.52 -4.37 16.33
N HIS A 5 -11.13 -3.53 17.17
CA HIS A 5 -10.96 -2.08 17.08
C HIS A 5 -9.51 -1.67 17.35
N GLN A 6 -8.83 -2.35 18.29
CA GLN A 6 -7.40 -2.12 18.50
C GLN A 6 -6.53 -2.49 17.28
N TYR A 7 -7.02 -3.38 16.40
CA TYR A 7 -6.36 -3.65 15.13
C TYR A 7 -6.59 -2.52 14.14
N PHE A 8 -7.83 -2.02 14.03
CA PHE A 8 -8.15 -0.89 13.16
C PHE A 8 -7.42 0.39 13.58
N ASP A 9 -7.31 0.67 14.89
CA ASP A 9 -6.50 1.78 15.41
C ASP A 9 -5.02 1.64 15.01
N TRP A 10 -4.49 0.40 14.99
CA TRP A 10 -3.12 0.14 14.55
C TRP A 10 -2.97 0.37 13.04
N VAL A 11 -3.94 -0.07 12.23
CA VAL A 11 -3.97 0.20 10.78
C VAL A 11 -3.95 1.71 10.53
N PHE A 12 -4.81 2.46 11.22
CA PHE A 12 -4.87 3.92 11.08
C PHE A 12 -3.52 4.58 11.36
N ARG A 13 -2.84 4.23 12.46
CA ARG A 13 -1.50 4.76 12.76
C ARG A 13 -0.45 4.42 11.71
N VAL A 14 -0.49 3.20 11.17
CA VAL A 14 0.41 2.78 10.09
C VAL A 14 0.20 3.63 8.83
N ILE A 15 -1.04 4.02 8.54
CA ILE A 15 -1.37 4.89 7.40
C ILE A 15 -0.90 6.32 7.67
N GLU A 16 -1.13 6.86 8.87
CA GLU A 16 -0.64 8.20 9.26
C GLU A 16 0.89 8.30 9.14
N ASP A 17 1.61 7.28 9.58
CA ASP A 17 3.07 7.23 9.52
C ASP A 17 3.62 7.12 8.08
N ALA A 18 2.79 6.68 7.12
CA ALA A 18 3.20 6.50 5.73
C ALA A 18 3.17 7.79 4.90
N GLY A 19 2.73 8.92 5.48
CA GLY A 19 2.70 10.20 4.78
C GLY A 19 1.62 10.28 3.70
N ALA A 20 0.46 9.65 3.94
CA ALA A 20 -0.71 9.76 3.07
C ALA A 20 -1.13 11.23 2.89
N GLU A 21 -1.51 11.61 1.67
CA GLU A 21 -2.10 12.93 1.39
C GLU A 21 -3.59 12.95 1.76
N GLU A 22 -4.31 11.91 1.38
CA GLU A 22 -5.72 11.70 1.68
C GLU A 22 -5.97 10.22 1.96
N VAL A 23 -6.93 9.93 2.82
CA VAL A 23 -7.30 8.57 3.19
C VAL A 23 -8.81 8.45 3.24
N GLU A 24 -9.35 7.46 2.52
CA GLU A 24 -10.71 6.97 2.66
C GLU A 24 -10.65 5.64 3.42
N LEU A 25 -11.39 5.53 4.52
CA LEU A 25 -11.48 4.30 5.32
C LEU A 25 -12.92 3.99 5.66
N ASP A 26 -13.25 2.71 5.55
CA ASP A 26 -14.45 2.13 6.13
C ASP A 26 -14.07 0.88 6.94
N PHE A 27 -14.80 0.64 8.02
CA PHE A 27 -14.58 -0.53 8.86
C PHE A 27 -15.88 -1.07 9.40
N GLU A 28 -16.06 -2.38 9.25
CA GLU A 28 -17.24 -3.11 9.66
C GLU A 28 -16.84 -4.17 10.70
N PRO A 29 -16.92 -3.86 12.00
CA PRO A 29 -16.75 -4.87 13.04
C PRO A 29 -17.94 -5.84 13.01
N ASP A 30 -17.65 -7.13 12.86
CA ASP A 30 -18.65 -8.20 12.89
C ASP A 30 -18.82 -8.74 14.32
N THR A 31 -17.70 -8.96 15.02
CA THR A 31 -17.68 -9.27 16.46
C THR A 31 -16.54 -8.53 17.14
N SER A 32 -16.39 -8.66 18.46
CA SER A 32 -15.20 -8.14 19.15
C SER A 32 -13.88 -8.74 18.63
N ARG A 33 -13.92 -9.86 17.89
CA ARG A 33 -12.73 -10.54 17.36
C ARG A 33 -12.68 -10.64 15.85
N THR A 34 -13.69 -10.18 15.12
CA THR A 34 -13.75 -10.27 13.66
C THR A 34 -14.23 -8.97 13.07
N GLY A 35 -13.69 -8.60 11.93
CA GLY A 35 -14.15 -7.42 11.20
C GLY A 35 -13.46 -7.27 9.86
N LEU A 36 -14.01 -6.35 9.08
CA LEU A 36 -13.50 -5.90 7.80
C LEU A 36 -12.98 -4.48 7.95
N ILE A 37 -11.87 -4.18 7.29
CA ILE A 37 -11.41 -2.81 7.02
C ILE A 37 -11.11 -2.69 5.54
N GLU A 38 -11.62 -1.64 4.91
CA GLU A 38 -11.37 -1.33 3.50
C GLU A 38 -11.00 0.15 3.36
N GLY A 39 -10.23 0.47 2.34
CA GLY A 39 -9.86 1.85 2.12
C GLY A 39 -9.01 2.11 0.90
N ALA A 40 -8.79 3.40 0.67
CA ALA A 40 -7.89 3.93 -0.32
C ALA A 40 -6.97 4.96 0.34
N ILE A 41 -5.67 4.83 0.10
CA ILE A 41 -4.63 5.75 0.56
C ILE A 41 -4.11 6.46 -0.67
N TYR A 42 -4.28 7.78 -0.74
CA TYR A 42 -3.82 8.61 -1.84
C TYR A 42 -2.51 9.29 -1.49
N PHE A 43 -1.60 9.37 -2.46
CA PHE A 43 -0.26 9.95 -2.30
C PHE A 43 -0.09 11.19 -3.18
N TYR A 44 0.85 12.06 -2.80
CA TYR A 44 1.12 13.36 -3.43
C TYR A 44 1.43 13.35 -4.93
N ASP A 45 1.80 12.22 -5.50
CA ASP A 45 2.07 12.07 -6.94
C ASP A 45 0.84 11.61 -7.73
N GLY A 46 -0.33 11.52 -7.08
CA GLY A 46 -1.59 11.04 -7.64
C GLY A 46 -1.73 9.52 -7.69
N SER A 47 -0.73 8.76 -7.23
CA SER A 47 -0.85 7.32 -7.04
C SER A 47 -1.69 6.99 -5.80
N ARG A 48 -2.17 5.74 -5.72
CA ARG A 48 -2.98 5.27 -4.59
C ARG A 48 -2.79 3.81 -4.29
N LEU A 49 -3.00 3.44 -3.02
CA LEU A 49 -3.10 2.06 -2.56
C LEU A 49 -4.55 1.77 -2.15
N GLU A 50 -5.23 0.92 -2.91
CA GLU A 50 -6.55 0.36 -2.56
C GLU A 50 -6.34 -0.91 -1.74
N PHE A 51 -7.05 -1.09 -0.63
CA PHE A 51 -6.90 -2.29 0.19
C PHE A 51 -8.20 -2.73 0.87
N SER A 52 -8.25 -4.03 1.17
CA SER A 52 -9.26 -4.63 2.05
C SER A 52 -8.65 -5.74 2.88
N GLU A 53 -9.11 -5.88 4.13
CA GLU A 53 -8.70 -6.95 5.02
C GLU A 53 -9.88 -7.46 5.85
N THR A 54 -10.24 -8.73 5.68
CA THR A 54 -11.09 -9.44 6.64
C THR A 54 -10.20 -10.09 7.68
N VAL A 55 -10.29 -9.64 8.93
CA VAL A 55 -9.38 -10.05 10.01
C VAL A 55 -10.13 -10.79 11.12
N LYS A 56 -9.47 -11.80 11.68
CA LYS A 56 -9.89 -12.49 12.91
C LYS A 56 -8.77 -12.47 13.93
N LEU A 57 -9.09 -12.11 15.18
CA LEU A 57 -8.17 -12.23 16.30
C LEU A 57 -8.13 -13.67 16.82
N ILE A 58 -6.96 -14.30 16.75
CA ILE A 58 -6.69 -15.64 17.29
C ILE A 58 -5.67 -15.48 18.41
N SER A 59 -6.06 -15.83 19.65
CA SER A 59 -5.22 -15.64 20.84
C SER A 59 -4.67 -14.20 20.96
N GLY A 60 -5.48 -13.21 20.56
CA GLY A 60 -5.15 -11.79 20.58
C GLY A 60 -4.20 -11.31 19.46
N LYS A 61 -3.86 -12.17 18.50
CA LYS A 61 -3.10 -11.81 17.29
C LYS A 61 -4.03 -11.63 16.09
N PRO A 62 -3.90 -10.55 15.30
CA PRO A 62 -4.65 -10.42 14.06
C PRO A 62 -4.18 -11.47 13.05
N THR A 63 -5.14 -12.10 12.38
CA THR A 63 -4.90 -13.06 11.30
C THR A 63 -5.81 -12.69 10.15
N LYS A 64 -5.24 -12.41 8.98
CA LYS A 64 -6.02 -12.09 7.78
C LYS A 64 -6.64 -13.37 7.24
N LYS A 65 -7.94 -13.32 6.98
CA LYS A 65 -8.70 -14.39 6.34
C LYS A 65 -8.82 -14.14 4.85
N ARG A 66 -9.04 -12.88 4.49
CA ARG A 66 -8.98 -12.37 3.12
C ARG A 66 -8.25 -11.04 3.14
N TYR A 67 -7.45 -10.79 2.11
CA TYR A 67 -6.92 -9.46 1.89
C TYR A 67 -6.70 -9.18 0.40
N VAL A 68 -6.73 -7.90 0.06
CA VAL A 68 -6.24 -7.36 -1.20
C VAL A 68 -5.46 -6.09 -0.88
N TYR A 69 -4.33 -5.90 -1.55
CA TYR A 69 -3.61 -4.63 -1.61
C TYR A 69 -3.26 -4.37 -3.06
N GLN A 70 -3.80 -3.31 -3.66
CA GLN A 70 -3.60 -2.96 -5.06
C GLN A 70 -3.03 -1.56 -5.17
N TYR A 71 -1.78 -1.46 -5.62
CA TYR A 71 -1.13 -0.18 -5.86
C TYR A 71 -1.34 0.25 -7.31
N VAL A 72 -1.88 1.45 -7.50
CA VAL A 72 -2.21 2.05 -8.79
C VAL A 72 -1.44 3.35 -8.96
N ARG A 73 -0.76 3.50 -10.09
CA ARG A 73 -0.05 4.72 -10.49
C ARG A 73 -0.35 5.03 -11.94
N ASP A 74 -0.64 6.30 -12.25
CA ASP A 74 -1.02 6.75 -13.60
C ASP A 74 -2.19 5.94 -14.21
N GLY A 75 -3.11 5.48 -13.36
CA GLY A 75 -4.25 4.63 -13.76
C GLY A 75 -3.90 3.18 -14.06
N ILE A 76 -2.65 2.75 -13.85
CA ILE A 76 -2.15 1.40 -14.11
C ILE A 76 -1.90 0.67 -12.79
N ALA A 77 -2.37 -0.58 -12.69
CA ALA A 77 -2.04 -1.46 -11.57
C ALA A 77 -0.55 -1.85 -11.63
N VAL A 78 0.24 -1.34 -10.69
CA VAL A 78 1.68 -1.58 -10.60
C VAL A 78 1.93 -2.95 -9.98
N PHE A 79 1.30 -3.21 -8.83
CA PHE A 79 1.27 -4.52 -8.22
C PHE A 79 -0.03 -4.75 -7.46
N ARG A 80 -0.32 -6.02 -7.19
CA ARG A 80 -1.40 -6.43 -6.30
C ARG A 80 -1.00 -7.64 -5.47
N TYR A 81 -1.15 -7.56 -4.15
CA TYR A 81 -1.09 -8.72 -3.27
C TYR A 81 -2.50 -9.17 -2.94
N ASP A 82 -2.78 -10.47 -3.03
CA ASP A 82 -4.01 -11.05 -2.48
C ASP A 82 -3.83 -12.52 -2.10
N ASN A 83 -4.86 -13.09 -1.48
CA ASN A 83 -4.89 -14.47 -1.03
C ASN A 83 -6.09 -15.27 -1.58
N ALA A 84 -6.61 -14.90 -2.75
CA ALA A 84 -7.65 -15.69 -3.40
C ALA A 84 -7.16 -17.12 -3.69
N LEU A 85 -8.04 -18.12 -3.48
CA LEU A 85 -7.69 -19.55 -3.51
C LEU A 85 -7.57 -20.12 -4.94
N HIS A 86 -7.02 -19.36 -5.89
CA HIS A 86 -7.02 -19.71 -7.32
C HIS A 86 -5.67 -20.23 -7.84
N HIS A 87 -4.60 -20.17 -7.04
CA HIS A 87 -3.23 -20.53 -7.46
C HIS A 87 -2.54 -21.60 -6.58
N PRO A 88 -3.12 -22.81 -6.44
CA PRO A 88 -2.64 -23.86 -5.52
C PRO A 88 -1.22 -24.37 -5.79
N GLY A 89 -0.65 -24.11 -6.98
CA GLY A 89 0.71 -24.54 -7.34
C GLY A 89 1.84 -23.65 -6.81
N LEU A 90 1.53 -22.54 -6.13
CA LEU A 90 2.54 -21.65 -5.57
C LEU A 90 3.05 -22.13 -4.21
N SER A 91 4.35 -21.95 -3.95
CA SER A 91 5.01 -22.43 -2.72
C SER A 91 4.42 -21.86 -1.43
N ASN A 92 3.92 -20.63 -1.46
CA ASN A 92 3.28 -19.96 -0.33
C ASN A 92 1.75 -19.81 -0.50
N PHE A 93 1.11 -20.73 -1.22
CA PHE A 93 -0.35 -20.71 -1.37
C PHE A 93 -1.06 -20.53 -0.01
N PRO A 94 -2.06 -19.64 0.11
CA PRO A 94 -2.74 -18.90 -0.98
C PRO A 94 -2.12 -17.55 -1.35
N HIS A 95 -1.03 -17.16 -0.70
CA HIS A 95 -0.45 -15.83 -0.82
C HIS A 95 0.33 -15.67 -2.11
N HIS A 96 -0.01 -14.62 -2.85
CA HIS A 96 0.63 -14.32 -4.12
C HIS A 96 0.60 -12.82 -4.41
N LYS A 97 1.40 -12.43 -5.40
CA LYS A 97 1.51 -11.07 -5.89
C LYS A 97 1.43 -11.07 -7.41
N HIS A 98 0.65 -10.16 -7.96
CA HIS A 98 0.63 -9.79 -9.37
C HIS A 98 1.54 -8.58 -9.57
N VAL A 99 2.42 -8.62 -10.57
CA VAL A 99 3.28 -7.49 -10.98
C VAL A 99 3.19 -7.38 -12.50
N GLY A 100 2.42 -6.41 -12.99
CA GLY A 100 2.00 -6.39 -14.39
C GLY A 100 1.30 -7.69 -14.78
N ALA A 101 1.82 -8.40 -15.79
CA ALA A 101 1.31 -9.69 -16.23
C ALA A 101 1.90 -10.90 -15.49
N GLN A 102 2.82 -10.69 -14.54
CA GLN A 102 3.51 -11.76 -13.83
C GLN A 102 2.81 -12.11 -12.53
N LEU A 103 2.71 -13.40 -12.25
CA LEU A 103 2.25 -13.96 -10.98
C LEU A 103 3.44 -14.55 -10.22
N VAL A 104 3.67 -14.08 -9.00
CA VAL A 104 4.75 -14.58 -8.14
C VAL A 104 4.21 -15.07 -6.80
N SER A 105 4.80 -16.13 -6.27
CA SER A 105 4.51 -16.56 -4.89
C SER A 105 5.02 -15.49 -3.92
N ALA A 106 4.22 -15.18 -2.90
CA ALA A 106 4.57 -14.20 -1.88
C ALA A 106 4.22 -14.76 -0.51
N ILE A 107 4.84 -14.25 0.55
CA ILE A 107 4.32 -14.44 1.91
C ILE A 107 3.21 -13.41 2.18
N GLU A 108 2.34 -13.65 3.16
CA GLU A 108 1.34 -12.65 3.59
C GLU A 108 2.05 -11.34 3.98
N PRO A 109 1.84 -10.22 3.25
CA PRO A 109 2.46 -8.96 3.63
C PRO A 109 1.64 -8.26 4.72
N THR A 110 2.31 -7.53 5.59
CA THR A 110 1.67 -6.52 6.44
C THR A 110 1.36 -5.25 5.64
N LEU A 111 0.34 -4.48 6.06
CA LEU A 111 0.06 -3.18 5.41
C LEU A 111 1.30 -2.27 5.43
N LYS A 112 2.05 -2.25 6.54
CA LYS A 112 3.31 -1.49 6.61
C LYS A 112 4.32 -1.91 5.53
N GLN A 113 4.53 -3.21 5.32
CA GLN A 113 5.44 -3.68 4.26
C GLN A 113 4.97 -3.27 2.86
N VAL A 114 3.65 -3.27 2.63
CA VAL A 114 3.11 -2.79 1.35
C VAL A 114 3.34 -1.29 1.19
N LEU A 115 3.12 -0.49 2.24
CA LEU A 115 3.38 0.96 2.23
C LEU A 115 4.87 1.28 2.09
N ASP A 116 5.76 0.52 2.73
CA ASP A 116 7.21 0.63 2.54
C ASP A 116 7.60 0.33 1.09
N GLU A 117 6.95 -0.64 0.44
CA GLU A 117 7.16 -0.93 -0.99
C GLU A 117 6.66 0.23 -1.87
N VAL A 118 5.46 0.76 -1.61
CA VAL A 118 4.92 1.95 -2.29
C VAL A 118 5.89 3.12 -2.16
N ALA A 119 6.44 3.36 -0.96
CA ALA A 119 7.40 4.43 -0.71
C ALA A 119 8.66 4.34 -1.59
N GLY A 120 9.08 3.12 -1.94
CA GLY A 120 10.18 2.88 -2.88
C GLY A 120 9.98 3.56 -4.24
N TYR A 121 8.73 3.63 -4.72
CA TYR A 121 8.37 4.25 -6.01
C TYR A 121 8.45 5.79 -6.01
N PHE A 122 8.61 6.43 -4.85
CA PHE A 122 8.85 7.87 -4.71
C PHE A 122 10.34 8.22 -4.73
N THR A 123 11.22 7.25 -4.46
CA THR A 123 12.66 7.50 -4.29
C THR A 123 13.46 7.48 -5.60
N GLU A 124 12.88 7.05 -6.71
CA GLU A 124 13.56 6.99 -8.02
C GLU A 124 13.64 8.35 -8.76
N THR A 125 13.01 9.43 -8.26
CA THR A 125 13.03 10.75 -8.92
C THR A 125 14.17 11.68 -8.50
N TYR A 126 15.05 11.28 -7.57
CA TYR A 126 16.26 12.05 -7.22
C TYR A 126 17.52 11.53 -7.94
N SER A 127 17.51 11.59 -9.27
CA SER A 127 18.72 11.65 -10.10
C SER A 127 18.52 12.67 -11.21
N ILE A 128 18.38 13.94 -10.84
CA ILE A 128 18.49 15.06 -11.79
C ILE A 128 19.82 15.74 -11.54
N GLU A 129 20.78 15.56 -12.46
CA GLU A 129 22.00 16.37 -12.50
C GLU A 129 21.66 17.88 -12.51
N PRO A 130 22.46 18.73 -11.83
CA PRO A 130 22.19 20.15 -11.78
C PRO A 130 22.37 20.79 -13.18
N LYS A 131 21.26 21.27 -13.77
CA LYS A 131 21.29 22.14 -14.96
C LYS A 131 22.07 23.42 -14.63
N ARG A 132 23.34 23.46 -15.03
CA ARG A 132 24.18 24.66 -15.00
C ARG A 132 23.51 25.76 -15.84
N ARG A 133 22.95 26.78 -15.17
CA ARG A 133 22.47 28.00 -15.85
C ARG A 133 23.69 28.82 -16.28
N ARG A 134 23.91 28.97 -17.60
CA ARG A 134 24.83 29.97 -18.14
C ARG A 134 24.25 31.37 -17.92
N PRO A 135 25.01 32.36 -17.41
CA PRO A 135 24.51 33.72 -17.27
C PRO A 135 24.33 34.37 -18.65
N LYS A 136 23.14 34.92 -18.91
CA LYS A 136 22.89 35.77 -20.08
C LYS A 136 23.46 37.17 -19.79
N LYS A 137 24.52 37.56 -20.51
CA LYS A 137 25.00 38.95 -20.53
C LYS A 137 23.90 39.85 -21.12
N ARG A 138 23.46 40.86 -20.37
CA ARG A 138 22.66 41.97 -20.93
C ARG A 138 23.61 43.00 -21.52
N ALA A 139 23.44 43.30 -22.81
CA ALA A 139 24.07 44.45 -23.45
C ALA A 139 23.35 45.73 -22.98
N SER A 140 24.13 46.67 -22.45
CA SER A 140 23.69 48.05 -22.27
C SER A 140 23.75 48.75 -23.62
N SER A 141 22.70 49.48 -23.98
CA SER A 141 22.81 50.50 -25.02
C SER A 141 22.33 51.83 -24.48
N LYS A 142 23.12 52.83 -24.83
CA LYS A 142 23.04 54.26 -24.53
C LYS A 142 21.80 54.92 -25.13
#